data_AF-A0A661HTB5-F1
#
_entry.id   AF-A0A661HTB5-F1
#
_cell.length_a   1.000
_cell.length_b   1.000
_cell.length_c   1.000
_cell.angle_alpha   90.00
_cell.angle_beta   90.00
_cell.angle_gamma   90.00
#
_symmetry.space_group_name_H-M   'P 1'
#
loop_
_entity.id
_entity.type
_entity.pdbx_description
1 polymer ?
#
loop_
_entity_poly.entity_id
_entity_poly.type
_entity_poly.pdbx_seq_one_letter_code
_entity_poly.pdbx_strand_id
1 'polypeptide(L)' 'MQIAVNFENETIAKKVLWILEHFKNDGVEVVRLDNTDDEIINNFKIGLKEIELINQGKLTSRPVQDFLNEL' A
#
# COMPACT_ATOMS: atom_id res chain seq x y z
N MET A 1 -11.93 17.19 -14.02
CA MET A 1 -11.16 16.35 -14.97
C MET A 1 -9.99 15.77 -14.19
N GLN A 2 -9.84 14.45 -14.16
CA GLN A 2 -8.75 13.79 -13.44
C GLN A 2 -7.77 13.21 -14.46
N ILE A 3 -6.46 13.36 -14.21
CA ILE A 3 -5.40 12.90 -15.11
C ILE A 3 -4.43 12.06 -14.27
N ALA A 4 -4.22 10.81 -14.66
CA ALA A 4 -3.19 9.96 -14.09
C ALA A 4 -1.93 10.07 -14.94
N VAL A 5 -0.78 10.31 -14.30
CA VAL A 5 0.52 10.42 -14.96
C VAL A 5 1.46 9.39 -14.34
N ASN A 6 1.94 8.46 -15.16
CA ASN A 6 2.92 7.47 -14.73
C ASN A 6 4.34 7.99 -15.01
N PHE A 7 5.23 7.88 -14.03
CA PHE A 7 6.62 8.30 -14.16
C PHE A 7 7.54 7.10 -13.94
N GLU A 8 8.29 6.71 -14.96
CA GLU A 8 9.29 5.64 -14.84
C GLU A 8 10.52 6.07 -14.02
N ASN A 9 10.81 7.38 -13.97
CA ASN A 9 11.94 7.94 -13.26
C ASN A 9 11.49 8.71 -12.02
N GLU A 10 11.83 8.20 -10.83
CA GLU A 10 11.47 8.82 -9.56
C GLU A 10 12.01 10.25 -9.39
N THR A 11 13.17 10.57 -9.97
CA THR A 11 13.75 11.91 -9.89
C THR A 11 12.91 12.93 -10.67
N ILE A 12 12.37 12.51 -11.81
CA ILE A 12 11.46 13.33 -12.61
C ILE A 12 10.12 13.47 -11.88
N ALA A 13 9.60 12.37 -11.32
CA ALA A 13 8.37 12.38 -10.53
C ALA A 13 8.45 13.40 -9.38
N LYS A 14 9.55 13.41 -8.61
CA LYS A 14 9.77 14.35 -7.50
C LYS A 14 9.81 15.81 -7.97
N LYS A 15 10.41 16.09 -9.12
CA LYS A 15 10.45 17.46 -9.68
C LYS A 15 9.06 17.93 -10.12
N VAL A 16 8.31 17.07 -10.81
CA VAL A 16 6.95 17.41 -11.27
C VAL A 16 6.02 17.60 -10.07
N LEU A 17 6.12 16.72 -9.08
CA LEU A 17 5.39 16.83 -7.83
C LEU A 17 5.66 18.17 -7.11
N TRP A 18 6.93 18.58 -7.02
CA TRP A 18 7.30 19.87 -6.42
C TRP A 18 6.65 21.07 -7.15
N ILE A 19 6.60 21.03 -8.48
CA ILE A 19 5.92 22.07 -9.28
C ILE A 19 4.41 22.06 -8.99
N LEU A 20 3.78 20.89 -8.99
CA LEU A 20 2.34 20.78 -8.74
C LEU A 20 1.96 21.22 -7.31
N GLU A 21 2.80 20.92 -6.32
CA GLU A 21 2.61 21.38 -4.95
C GLU A 21 2.71 22.92 -4.84
N HIS A 22 3.53 23.57 -5.68
CA HIS A 22 3.61 25.03 -5.73
C HIS A 22 2.30 25.67 -6.22
N PHE A 23 1.63 25.04 -7.17
CA PHE A 23 0.35 25.50 -7.72
C PHE A 23 -0.88 25.10 -6.89
N LYS A 24 -0.68 24.58 -5.67
CA LYS A 24 -1.78 24.14 -4.81
C LYS A 24 -2.77 25.27 -4.48
N ASN A 25 -2.26 26.49 -4.34
CA ASN A 25 -3.08 27.67 -4.07
C ASN A 25 -3.81 28.20 -5.32
N ASP A 26 -3.41 27.77 -6.51
CA ASP A 26 -3.99 28.15 -7.80
C ASP A 26 -5.04 27.15 -8.30
N GLY A 27 -5.46 26.22 -7.42
CA GLY A 27 -6.53 25.25 -7.69
C GLY A 27 -6.08 23.87 -8.14
N VAL A 28 -4.78 23.54 -7.97
CA VAL A 28 -4.25 22.20 -8.27
C VAL A 28 -4.25 21.33 -7.01
N GLU A 29 -4.91 20.17 -7.06
CA GLU A 29 -4.85 19.17 -6.00
C GLU A 29 -4.01 17.98 -6.44
N VAL A 30 -2.98 17.64 -5.66
CA VAL A 30 -2.16 16.45 -5.90
C VAL A 30 -2.70 15.31 -5.05
N VAL A 31 -3.33 14.33 -5.71
CA VAL A 31 -3.73 13.07 -5.08
C VAL A 31 -2.69 12.03 -5.48
N ARG A 32 -1.82 11.64 -4.55
CA ARG A 32 -0.90 10.51 -4.77
C ARG A 32 -1.72 9.23 -4.67
N LEU A 33 -1.92 8.57 -5.80
CA LEU A 33 -2.31 7.18 -5.84
C LEU A 33 -1.04 6.37 -5.58
N ASP A 34 -0.63 6.32 -4.32
CA ASP A 34 0.40 5.38 -3.90
C ASP A 34 -0.20 3.98 -4.07
N ASN A 35 0.18 3.28 -5.14
CA ASN A 35 -0.19 1.88 -5.41
C ASN A 35 0.47 0.89 -4.43
N THR A 36 1.00 1.39 -3.32
CA THR A 36 1.49 0.56 -2.23
C THR A 36 0.30 0.13 -1.37
N ASP A 37 -0.51 -0.77 -1.93
CA ASP A 37 -1.19 -1.83 -1.18
C ASP A 37 -0.17 -2.81 -0.54
N ASP A 38 1.09 -2.39 -0.39
CA ASP A 38 2.15 -3.14 0.26
C ASP A 38 1.77 -3.51 1.70
N GLU A 39 0.99 -2.68 2.39
CA GLU A 39 0.46 -3.00 3.72
C GLU A 39 -0.53 -4.18 3.64
N ILE A 40 -1.48 -4.13 2.71
CA ILE A 40 -2.45 -5.21 2.48
C ILE A 40 -1.71 -6.51 2.08
N ILE A 41 -0.81 -6.42 1.10
CA ILE A 41 0.00 -7.55 0.63
C ILE A 41 0.87 -8.11 1.76
N ASN A 42 1.44 -7.26 2.61
CA ASN A 42 2.26 -7.67 3.74
C ASN A 42 1.42 -8.37 4.81
N ASN A 43 0.24 -7.85 5.13
CA ASN A 43 -0.69 -8.49 6.07
C ASN A 43 -1.14 -9.87 5.56
N PHE A 44 -1.40 -10.02 4.25
CA PHE A 44 -1.67 -11.32 3.65
C PHE A 44 -0.48 -12.29 3.73
N LYS A 45 0.75 -11.81 3.48
CA LYS A 45 1.98 -12.63 3.61
C LYS A 45 2.19 -13.11 5.04
N ILE A 46 1.91 -12.27 6.03
CA ILE A 46 1.99 -12.62 7.46
C ILE A 46 1.00 -13.75 7.76
N GLY A 47 -0.25 -13.61 7.33
CA GLY A 47 -1.28 -14.65 7.51
C GLY A 47 -0.93 -16.01 6.92
N LEU A 48 -0.42 -16.03 5.69
CA LEU A 48 0.00 -17.27 5.05
C LEU A 48 1.13 -17.97 5.83
N LYS A 49 2.06 -17.18 6.38
CA LYS A 49 3.16 -17.69 7.21
C LYS A 49 2.66 -18.24 8.55
N GLU A 50 1.65 -17.62 9.16
CA GLU A 50 1.00 -18.15 10.37
C GLU A 50 0.34 -19.51 10.13
N ILE A 51 -0.38 -19.66 9.02
CA ILE A 51 -1.02 -20.93 8.62
C ILE A 51 0.05 -22.01 8.38
N GLU A 52 1.16 -21.67 7.73
CA GLU A 52 2.28 -22.59 7.54
C GLU A 52 2.86 -23.09 8.87
N LEU A 53 3.01 -22.20 9.85
CA LEU A 53 3.55 -22.54 11.17
C LEU A 53 2.55 -23.36 12.02
N ILE A 54 1.25 -23.14 11.86
CA ILE A 54 0.19 -23.98 12.45
C ILE A 54 0.26 -25.39 11.86
N ASN A 55 0.39 -25.51 10.54
CA ASN A 55 0.54 -26.82 9.87
C ASN A 55 1.82 -27.56 10.30
N GLN A 56 2.88 -26.83 10.65
CA GLN A 56 4.11 -27.41 11.20
C GLN A 56 4.01 -27.75 12.70
N GLY A 57 2.88 -27.48 13.35
CA GLY A 57 2.68 -27.72 14.78
C GLY A 57 3.47 -26.77 15.69
N LYS A 58 3.99 -25.66 15.15
CA LYS A 58 4.82 -24.68 15.88
C LYS A 58 4.01 -23.54 16.50
N LEU A 59 2.75 -23.38 16.09
CA LEU A 59 1.81 -22.38 16.58
C LEU A 59 0.46 -23.03 16.88
N THR A 60 -0.18 -22.61 17.97
CA THR A 60 -1.54 -23.04 18.31
C THR A 60 -2.54 -22.35 17.38
N SER A 61 -3.38 -23.14 16.72
CA SER A 61 -4.41 -22.64 15.80
C SER A 61 -5.34 -21.64 16.50
N ARG A 62 -5.53 -20.46 15.89
CA ARG A 62 -6.59 -19.50 16.22
C ARG A 62 -7.67 -19.53 15.12
N PRO A 63 -8.93 -19.19 15.43
CA PRO A 63 -9.99 -19.15 14.43
C PRO A 63 -9.64 -18.24 13.25
N VAL A 64 -9.92 -18.70 12.02
CA VAL A 64 -9.67 -17.92 10.79
C VAL A 64 -10.44 -16.59 10.78
N GLN A 65 -11.60 -16.52 11.46
CA GLN A 65 -12.33 -15.26 11.64
C GLN A 65 -11.52 -14.21 12.40
N ASP A 66 -10.82 -14.59 13.47
CA ASP A 66 -10.05 -13.63 14.29
C ASP A 66 -8.87 -13.07 13.49
N PHE A 67 -8.24 -13.90 12.67
CA PHE A 67 -7.19 -13.48 11.74
C PHE A 67 -7.70 -12.48 10.69
N LEU A 68 -8.86 -12.74 10.07
CA LEU A 68 -9.44 -11.86 9.05
C LEU A 68 -9.95 -10.53 9.62
N ASN A 69 -10.24 -10.47 10.93
CA ASN A 69 -10.66 -9.24 11.61
C ASN A 69 -9.47 -8.32 11.96
N GLU A 70 -8.23 -8.83 11.91
CA GLU A 70 -6.99 -8.07 12.16
C GLU A 70 -6.35 -7.48 10.88
N LEU A 71 -6.86 -7.87 9.70
CA LEU A 71 -6.46 -7.43 8.35
C LEU A 71 -7.18 -6.14 7.94
#